data_AF-A0A1Y1I8U4-F1
#
_entry.id   AF-A0A1Y1I8U4-F1
#
_cell.length_a   1.000
_cell.length_b   1.000
_cell.length_c   1.000
_cell.angle_alpha   90.00
_cell.angle_beta   90.00
_cell.angle_gamma   90.00
#
_symmetry.space_group_name_H-M   'P 1'
#
loop_
_entity.id
_entity.type
_entity.pdbx_description
1 polymer ?
#
loop_
_entity_poly.entity_id
_entity_poly.type
_entity_poly.pdbx_seq_one_letter_code
_entity_poly.pdbx_strand_id
1 'polypeptide(L)'
;MASAATARSVVLLPNGAAASSIQQPTTRRCPAAAAVSRTSPFLGSRTLCPHGSREKLLRLVHEGLCPRPGRHHSAAARPGRTMASTAMQDRVRVLDGKSKYTIAVLPGDGQGPQVMEVAKKVLSALSTTSGVDFEFREGHVGLTALESTGSILPEDTISLCKSVDAVLLGGLSGKILENDDVPLRSRVLKKLRSEMDLYCQLSPAKAFEQLLEDYSLKVESLRGTDMIIVREIGGGIYTGQQGREDLPSGGQRAFSTASYTREEVERIAHAAFGLARQRKRQLVSVDLANYLEVSVFWREIFTRLGKEEYPDVELRHELADDFATRLVQNPARYDVVSMGNLLGDILVESARGITGGKPMSPTAEFGAPGTPGIFGYPGSYETVQVEGAKETANPLGLIRSVSMMLRYQFEKPVLADLVQEAIKSVLADKIRTPDMVVVPKAPDNAPFSVWPKLQTVDCEEMGDRLVQAMEYYQSFKVTGNPVEVGE
;
A
#
# COMPACT_ATOMS: atom_id res chain seq x y z
N MET A 1 -13.38 6.77 -55.80
CA MET A 1 -12.72 7.78 -56.67
C MET A 1 -12.34 8.98 -55.81
N ALA A 2 -11.04 9.33 -55.82
CA ALA A 2 -10.37 10.62 -55.53
C ALA A 2 -11.01 11.61 -54.52
N SER A 3 -10.37 11.90 -53.38
CA SER A 3 -9.21 12.82 -53.18
C SER A 3 -9.62 14.29 -52.97
N ALA A 4 -9.25 14.87 -51.82
CA ALA A 4 -8.44 16.09 -51.76
C ALA A 4 -8.12 16.49 -50.30
N ALA A 5 -6.83 16.67 -50.05
CA ALA A 5 -6.22 17.20 -48.83
C ALA A 5 -6.33 18.73 -48.75
N THR A 6 -6.21 19.31 -47.55
CA THR A 6 -5.68 20.67 -47.39
C THR A 6 -4.89 20.82 -46.08
N ALA A 7 -3.91 21.71 -46.12
CA ALA A 7 -2.67 21.70 -45.35
C ALA A 7 -2.71 22.48 -44.03
N ARG A 8 -1.71 22.17 -43.21
CA ARG A 8 -1.28 22.86 -41.98
C ARG A 8 -0.72 24.26 -42.28
N SER A 9 -0.78 25.15 -41.29
CA SER A 9 0.14 26.28 -41.15
C SER A 9 0.51 26.48 -39.69
N VAL A 10 1.81 26.42 -39.42
CA VAL A 10 2.48 26.63 -38.13
C VAL A 10 2.95 28.08 -38.11
N VAL A 11 2.74 28.80 -37.00
CA VAL A 11 3.31 30.14 -36.77
C VAL A 11 4.24 30.08 -35.55
N LEU A 12 5.51 30.38 -35.81
CA LEU A 12 6.58 30.57 -34.84
C LEU A 12 6.55 32.03 -34.32
N LEU A 13 6.76 32.23 -33.02
CA LEU A 13 7.01 33.54 -32.40
C LEU A 13 8.50 33.70 -32.05
N PRO A 14 9.11 34.88 -32.23
CA PRO A 14 10.48 35.15 -31.81
C PRO A 14 10.58 35.90 -30.46
N ASN A 15 11.72 35.70 -29.80
CA ASN A 15 12.19 36.39 -28.59
C ASN A 15 12.51 37.88 -28.83
N GLY A 16 12.34 38.71 -27.78
CA GLY A 16 12.90 40.06 -27.73
C GLY A 16 12.63 40.76 -26.38
N ALA A 17 13.71 41.17 -25.70
CA ALA A 17 13.75 41.76 -24.36
C ALA A 17 13.35 43.25 -24.29
N ALA A 18 12.90 43.72 -23.11
CA ALA A 18 13.23 45.05 -22.56
C ALA A 18 12.79 45.19 -21.09
N ALA A 19 13.69 45.74 -20.27
CA ALA A 19 13.47 46.12 -18.89
C ALA A 19 12.70 47.46 -18.79
N SER A 20 11.85 47.62 -17.77
CA SER A 20 11.64 48.92 -17.13
C SER A 20 11.14 48.74 -15.69
N SER A 21 11.84 49.42 -14.80
CA SER A 21 11.51 49.71 -13.40
C SER A 21 10.28 50.63 -13.27
N ILE A 22 9.52 50.53 -12.17
CA ILE A 22 9.22 51.62 -11.20
C ILE A 22 8.01 51.28 -10.29
N GLN A 23 8.24 51.52 -8.98
CA GLN A 23 7.33 51.87 -7.87
C GLN A 23 6.47 50.81 -7.13
N GLN A 24 6.90 50.56 -5.89
CA GLN A 24 6.08 50.20 -4.73
C GLN A 24 5.17 51.38 -4.30
N PRO A 25 4.07 51.08 -3.58
CA PRO A 25 3.63 51.95 -2.50
C PRO A 25 3.58 51.23 -1.15
N THR A 26 4.01 52.01 -0.17
CA THR A 26 4.20 51.81 1.26
C THR A 26 2.92 51.53 2.06
N THR A 27 3.07 50.65 3.05
CA THR A 27 2.50 50.64 4.42
C THR A 27 1.41 51.69 4.79
N ARG A 28 0.27 51.22 5.32
CA ARG A 28 -0.45 51.92 6.40
C ARG A 28 -0.97 50.94 7.47
N ARG A 29 -0.75 51.34 8.72
CA ARG A 29 -1.09 50.67 9.99
C ARG A 29 -2.60 50.70 10.28
N CYS A 30 -3.02 49.71 11.08
CA CYS A 30 -4.31 49.58 11.77
C CYS A 30 -4.75 50.81 12.59
N PRO A 31 -6.00 50.78 13.05
CA PRO A 31 -6.18 50.75 14.51
C PRO A 31 -7.11 49.62 14.99
N ALA A 32 -6.88 49.20 16.22
CA ALA A 32 -7.68 48.24 16.99
C ALA A 32 -8.79 48.95 17.81
N ALA A 33 -9.91 48.25 18.01
CA ALA A 33 -10.89 48.31 19.12
C ALA A 33 -12.16 47.56 18.65
N ALA A 34 -12.94 46.80 19.41
CA ALA A 34 -13.12 46.72 20.85
C ALA A 34 -13.70 45.34 21.23
N ALA A 35 -13.45 44.95 22.48
CA ALA A 35 -14.11 43.86 23.17
C ALA A 35 -15.57 44.19 23.49
N VAL A 36 -16.48 43.20 23.40
CA VAL A 36 -17.75 43.20 24.13
C VAL A 36 -17.97 41.82 24.75
N SER A 37 -18.23 41.85 26.06
CA SER A 37 -18.48 40.74 26.95
C SER A 37 -19.97 40.38 27.01
N ARG A 38 -20.24 39.09 27.27
CA ARG A 38 -21.38 38.49 28.02
C ARG A 38 -22.80 38.77 27.52
N THR A 39 -23.55 37.70 27.22
CA THR A 39 -24.60 37.13 28.12
C THR A 39 -25.30 35.96 27.43
N SER A 40 -25.36 34.80 28.09
CA SER A 40 -26.39 33.78 27.87
C SER A 40 -27.73 34.25 28.48
N PRO A 41 -28.85 33.65 28.04
CA PRO A 41 -29.69 32.97 29.00
C PRO A 41 -30.13 31.56 28.57
N PHE A 42 -30.35 30.78 29.62
CA PHE A 42 -30.87 29.42 29.70
C PHE A 42 -32.34 29.27 29.24
N LEU A 43 -32.75 27.99 29.09
CA LEU A 43 -34.08 27.36 28.89
C LEU A 43 -34.24 26.79 27.47
N GLY A 44 -34.41 25.50 27.21
CA GLY A 44 -34.68 24.34 28.07
C GLY A 44 -35.65 23.43 27.31
N SER A 45 -35.23 22.22 26.94
CA SER A 45 -36.15 21.09 26.77
C SER A 45 -35.39 19.79 26.93
N ARG A 46 -35.77 19.06 27.98
CA ARG A 46 -35.41 17.68 28.25
C ARG A 46 -36.21 16.79 27.31
N THR A 47 -35.55 15.86 26.63
CA THR A 47 -36.18 14.63 26.18
C THR A 47 -35.19 13.46 26.29
N LEU A 48 -35.42 12.70 27.34
CA LEU A 48 -35.08 11.30 27.62
C LEU A 48 -34.35 10.50 26.51
N CYS A 49 -33.14 10.04 26.84
CA CYS A 49 -32.56 8.82 26.28
C CYS A 49 -33.39 7.59 26.67
N PRO A 50 -33.51 6.57 25.80
CA PRO A 50 -33.57 5.19 26.24
C PRO A 50 -32.16 4.61 26.23
N HIS A 51 -31.70 4.21 27.42
CA HIS A 51 -30.64 3.23 27.60
C HIS A 51 -30.99 1.94 26.86
N GLY A 52 -30.05 1.38 26.09
CA GLY A 52 -30.20 0.03 25.58
C GLY A 52 -29.19 -0.37 24.52
N SER A 53 -27.88 -0.23 24.76
CA SER A 53 -26.85 -0.89 23.90
C SER A 53 -25.40 -0.83 24.43
N ARG A 54 -25.17 -0.65 25.74
CA ARG A 54 -23.79 -0.52 26.27
C ARG A 54 -23.11 -1.83 26.70
N GLU A 55 -23.81 -2.96 26.64
CA GLU A 55 -23.28 -4.27 27.09
C GLU A 55 -22.99 -5.29 25.98
N LYS A 56 -23.17 -4.94 24.69
CA LYS A 56 -22.90 -5.87 23.57
C LYS A 56 -21.70 -5.51 22.70
N LEU A 57 -21.07 -4.34 22.89
CA LEU A 57 -19.88 -3.93 22.12
C LEU A 57 -18.54 -4.27 22.79
N LEU A 58 -18.52 -4.60 24.09
CA LEU A 58 -17.29 -4.83 24.86
C LEU A 58 -16.82 -6.30 24.91
N ARG A 59 -17.48 -7.22 24.20
CA ARG A 59 -17.06 -8.64 24.13
C ARG A 59 -16.30 -9.05 22.87
N LEU A 60 -16.09 -8.14 21.91
CA LEU A 60 -15.49 -8.48 20.61
C LEU A 60 -14.03 -8.01 20.42
N VAL A 61 -13.42 -7.37 21.41
CA VAL A 61 -12.05 -6.83 21.31
C VAL A 61 -11.04 -7.64 22.15
N HIS A 62 -11.45 -8.69 22.88
CA HIS A 62 -10.56 -9.36 23.83
C HIS A 62 -10.27 -10.85 23.60
N GLU A 63 -10.81 -11.49 22.56
CA GLU A 63 -10.60 -12.94 22.34
C GLU A 63 -9.71 -13.32 21.14
N GLY A 64 -9.10 -12.35 20.44
CA GLY A 64 -8.23 -12.65 19.30
C GLY A 64 -6.72 -12.62 19.56
N LEU A 65 -6.21 -11.85 20.53
CA LEU A 65 -4.79 -11.48 20.57
C LEU A 65 -4.28 -11.23 22.01
N CYS A 66 -3.88 -12.28 22.73
CA CYS A 66 -2.77 -12.31 23.73
C CYS A 66 -2.81 -13.58 24.61
N PRO A 67 -1.69 -14.26 24.87
CA PRO A 67 -1.59 -15.22 25.98
C PRO A 67 -1.43 -14.50 27.32
N ARG A 68 -2.16 -14.96 28.35
CA ARG A 68 -2.15 -14.41 29.72
C ARG A 68 -0.80 -14.59 30.42
N PRO A 69 -0.32 -13.64 31.26
CA PRO A 69 0.85 -13.85 32.10
C PRO A 69 0.49 -14.64 33.37
N GLY A 70 1.22 -15.73 33.61
CA GLY A 70 1.16 -16.55 34.82
C GLY A 70 1.87 -15.88 36.01
N ARG A 71 1.34 -16.14 37.20
CA ARG A 71 1.78 -15.61 38.50
C ARG A 71 3.19 -16.08 38.90
N HIS A 72 3.90 -15.20 39.62
CA HIS A 72 5.16 -15.47 40.31
C HIS A 72 5.02 -16.49 41.45
N HIS A 73 5.93 -17.47 41.49
CA HIS A 73 6.46 -18.01 42.75
C HIS A 73 7.98 -18.25 42.62
N SER A 74 8.70 -17.88 43.68
CA SER A 74 10.16 -17.98 43.81
C SER A 74 10.57 -19.33 44.41
N ALA A 75 11.66 -19.93 43.93
CA ALA A 75 12.59 -20.70 44.78
C ALA A 75 13.92 -21.03 44.06
N ALA A 76 15.01 -20.59 44.70
CA ALA A 76 16.36 -21.15 44.87
C ALA A 76 17.07 -22.02 43.79
N ALA A 77 18.35 -21.68 43.61
CA ALA A 77 19.34 -22.29 42.70
C ALA A 77 20.03 -23.56 43.24
N ARG A 78 20.49 -24.44 42.32
CA ARG A 78 21.85 -25.04 42.25
C ARG A 78 22.05 -25.89 40.96
N PRO A 79 23.29 -26.15 40.51
CA PRO A 79 23.63 -26.32 39.09
C PRO A 79 23.89 -27.77 38.65
N GLY A 80 23.65 -28.07 37.36
CA GLY A 80 24.14 -29.29 36.74
C GLY A 80 23.52 -29.64 35.37
N ARG A 81 24.37 -29.57 34.33
CA ARG A 81 24.40 -30.39 33.10
C ARG A 81 23.19 -30.41 32.13
N THR A 82 23.47 -29.86 30.94
CA THR A 82 23.07 -30.35 29.59
C THR A 82 21.64 -30.85 29.40
N MET A 83 20.76 -29.98 28.89
CA MET A 83 19.61 -30.33 28.05
C MET A 83 19.23 -29.10 27.18
N ALA A 84 20.04 -28.82 26.16
CA ALA A 84 19.72 -27.87 25.10
C ALA A 84 19.61 -28.65 23.78
N SER A 85 18.53 -29.42 23.60
CA SER A 85 18.17 -29.96 22.29
C SER A 85 16.71 -30.37 22.12
N THR A 86 15.89 -30.39 23.17
CA THR A 86 14.52 -30.95 23.08
C THR A 86 13.39 -29.92 23.07
N ALA A 87 13.67 -28.62 23.25
CA ALA A 87 12.63 -27.58 23.31
C ALA A 87 12.33 -26.86 21.97
N MET A 88 12.98 -27.27 20.88
CA MET A 88 12.85 -26.63 19.56
C MET A 88 12.21 -27.52 18.49
N GLN A 89 12.10 -28.83 18.73
CA GLN A 89 11.47 -29.79 17.81
C GLN A 89 9.93 -29.77 17.87
N ASP A 90 9.34 -29.12 18.88
CA ASP A 90 7.89 -29.02 19.05
C ASP A 90 7.24 -27.76 18.42
N ARG A 91 7.97 -26.98 17.60
CA ARG A 91 7.38 -25.80 16.91
C ARG A 91 6.87 -26.05 15.49
N VAL A 92 6.72 -27.31 15.07
CA VAL A 92 6.17 -27.66 13.74
C VAL A 92 4.90 -28.52 13.83
N ARG A 93 4.29 -28.69 15.00
CA ARG A 93 2.95 -29.29 15.08
C ARG A 93 1.98 -28.48 15.92
N VAL A 94 0.81 -28.31 15.31
CA VAL A 94 -0.41 -27.63 15.77
C VAL A 94 -0.38 -26.11 15.61
N LEU A 95 -0.60 -25.66 14.36
CA LEU A 95 -1.43 -24.47 14.17
C LEU A 95 -2.86 -24.97 13.97
N ASP A 96 -3.67 -24.80 15.00
CA ASP A 96 -5.13 -24.79 14.89
C ASP A 96 -5.46 -23.68 13.88
N GLY A 97 -5.73 -24.06 12.63
CA GLY A 97 -5.80 -23.09 11.54
C GLY A 97 -6.18 -23.76 10.23
N LYS A 98 -6.96 -23.04 9.42
CA LYS A 98 -7.40 -23.47 8.10
C LYS A 98 -6.21 -23.99 7.28
N SER A 99 -6.28 -25.24 6.84
CA SER A 99 -5.24 -25.86 6.00
C SER A 99 -5.44 -25.60 4.51
N LYS A 100 -6.56 -24.97 4.13
CA LYS A 100 -6.91 -24.68 2.74
C LYS A 100 -7.54 -23.29 2.63
N TYR A 101 -6.96 -22.43 1.80
CA TYR A 101 -7.48 -21.08 1.53
C TYR A 101 -7.98 -20.96 0.10
N THR A 102 -9.12 -20.32 -0.10
CA THR A 102 -9.65 -19.97 -1.43
C THR A 102 -9.22 -18.56 -1.79
N ILE A 103 -8.68 -18.40 -3.01
CA ILE A 103 -8.19 -17.13 -3.51
C ILE A 103 -8.90 -16.84 -4.84
N ALA A 104 -9.60 -15.71 -4.92
CA ALA A 104 -10.02 -15.20 -6.21
C ALA A 104 -8.80 -14.61 -6.93
N VAL A 105 -8.49 -15.10 -8.12
CA VAL A 105 -7.44 -14.54 -8.96
C VAL A 105 -8.09 -13.72 -10.07
N LEU A 106 -7.76 -12.44 -10.11
CA LEU A 106 -8.26 -11.48 -11.09
C LEU A 106 -7.07 -10.99 -11.93
N PRO A 107 -6.67 -11.71 -12.99
CA PRO A 107 -5.48 -11.36 -13.76
C PRO A 107 -5.56 -9.96 -14.39
N GLY A 108 -6.74 -9.60 -14.88
CA GLY A 108 -7.01 -8.31 -15.52
C GLY A 108 -6.26 -8.13 -16.83
N ASP A 109 -5.76 -6.92 -17.05
CA ASP A 109 -5.27 -6.43 -18.35
C ASP A 109 -3.73 -6.41 -18.45
N GLY A 110 -3.23 -6.26 -19.68
CA GLY A 110 -1.80 -6.07 -19.97
C GLY A 110 -0.95 -7.25 -19.50
N GLN A 111 0.11 -6.99 -18.73
CA GLN A 111 0.97 -8.04 -18.16
C GLN A 111 0.37 -8.73 -16.92
N GLY A 112 -0.87 -8.40 -16.55
CA GLY A 112 -1.58 -8.95 -15.40
C GLY A 112 -1.60 -10.49 -15.37
N PRO A 113 -1.99 -11.17 -16.47
CA PRO A 113 -1.90 -12.61 -16.60
C PRO A 113 -0.50 -13.18 -16.36
N GLN A 114 0.54 -12.55 -16.93
CA GLN A 114 1.92 -13.06 -16.82
C GLN A 114 2.40 -13.08 -15.36
N VAL A 115 2.19 -11.98 -14.62
CA VAL A 115 2.60 -11.93 -13.21
C VAL A 115 1.70 -12.78 -12.30
N MET A 116 0.44 -12.99 -12.68
CA MET A 116 -0.49 -13.83 -11.92
C MET A 116 -0.05 -15.30 -11.97
N GLU A 117 0.43 -15.79 -13.11
CA GLU A 117 0.96 -17.15 -13.21
C GLU A 117 2.20 -17.34 -12.32
N VAL A 118 3.08 -16.34 -12.24
CA VAL A 118 4.21 -16.37 -11.29
C VAL A 118 3.72 -16.37 -9.84
N ALA A 119 2.67 -15.61 -9.50
CA ALA A 119 2.07 -15.63 -8.17
C ALA A 119 1.48 -17.00 -7.79
N LYS A 120 0.74 -17.63 -8.72
CA LYS A 120 0.21 -19.00 -8.57
C LYS A 120 1.33 -20.02 -8.41
N LYS A 121 2.43 -19.88 -9.15
CA LYS A 121 3.63 -20.71 -9.04
C LYS A 121 4.29 -20.61 -7.67
N VAL A 122 4.52 -19.38 -7.17
CA VAL A 122 5.09 -19.14 -5.83
C VAL A 122 4.21 -19.73 -4.73
N LEU A 123 2.90 -19.52 -4.78
CA LEU A 123 1.96 -20.12 -3.82
C LEU A 123 1.93 -21.65 -3.88
N SER A 124 2.04 -22.23 -5.08
CA SER A 124 2.11 -23.69 -5.25
C SER A 124 3.38 -24.26 -4.61
N ALA A 125 4.53 -23.61 -4.78
CA ALA A 125 5.78 -24.00 -4.13
C ALA A 125 5.73 -23.89 -2.59
N LEU A 126 4.97 -22.93 -2.05
CA LEU A 126 4.72 -22.86 -0.61
C LEU A 126 3.81 -24.00 -0.13
N SER A 127 2.85 -24.43 -0.95
CA SER A 127 1.89 -25.48 -0.58
C SER A 127 2.55 -26.85 -0.38
N THR A 128 3.50 -27.22 -1.26
CA THR A 128 4.20 -28.52 -1.21
C THR A 128 4.95 -28.78 0.11
N THR A 129 5.27 -27.73 0.85
CA THR A 129 6.22 -27.77 1.97
C THR A 129 5.64 -27.26 3.29
N SER A 130 4.51 -26.55 3.27
CA SER A 130 3.92 -25.92 4.46
C SER A 130 2.70 -26.64 5.04
N GLY A 131 2.10 -27.59 4.29
CA GLY A 131 0.82 -28.19 4.65
C GLY A 131 -0.37 -27.22 4.56
N VAL A 132 -0.20 -26.11 3.83
CA VAL A 132 -1.25 -25.14 3.51
C VAL A 132 -1.54 -25.23 2.01
N ASP A 133 -2.80 -25.48 1.67
CA ASP A 133 -3.26 -25.55 0.29
C ASP A 133 -3.92 -24.23 -0.13
N PHE A 134 -3.74 -23.88 -1.40
CA PHE A 134 -4.34 -22.71 -2.01
C PHE A 134 -5.22 -23.15 -3.19
N GLU A 135 -6.51 -22.85 -3.13
CA GLU A 135 -7.46 -23.06 -4.21
C GLU A 135 -7.69 -21.75 -4.95
N PHE A 136 -7.36 -21.72 -6.25
CA PHE A 136 -7.55 -20.55 -7.09
C PHE A 136 -8.91 -20.61 -7.79
N ARG A 137 -9.61 -19.49 -7.80
CA ARG A 137 -10.85 -19.31 -8.56
C ARG A 137 -10.72 -18.07 -9.42
N GLU A 138 -10.84 -18.22 -10.73
CA GLU A 138 -10.58 -17.12 -11.66
C GLU A 138 -11.83 -16.27 -11.84
N GLY A 139 -11.64 -14.94 -11.91
CA GLY A 139 -12.69 -13.97 -12.21
C GLY A 139 -12.23 -12.97 -13.26
N HIS A 140 -13.19 -12.42 -14.01
CA HIS A 140 -12.90 -11.45 -15.08
C HIS A 140 -12.95 -10.03 -14.54
N VAL A 141 -11.93 -9.24 -14.84
CA VAL A 141 -11.90 -7.81 -14.52
C VAL A 141 -11.25 -7.02 -15.65
N GLY A 142 -11.59 -5.74 -15.76
CA GLY A 142 -10.86 -4.81 -16.61
C GLY A 142 -11.38 -4.72 -18.05
N LEU A 143 -10.49 -4.35 -18.96
CA LEU A 143 -10.76 -4.33 -20.40
C LEU A 143 -11.07 -5.74 -20.92
N THR A 144 -10.33 -6.76 -20.47
CA THR A 144 -10.59 -8.15 -20.88
C THR A 144 -11.99 -8.61 -20.48
N ALA A 145 -12.49 -8.20 -19.30
CA ALA A 145 -13.87 -8.48 -18.90
C ALA A 145 -14.89 -7.72 -19.75
N LEU A 146 -14.60 -6.47 -20.08
CA LEU A 146 -15.47 -5.66 -20.93
C LEU A 146 -15.62 -6.30 -22.32
N GLU A 147 -14.53 -6.78 -22.91
CA GLU A 147 -14.52 -7.43 -24.22
C GLU A 147 -15.29 -8.76 -24.22
N SER A 148 -15.18 -9.56 -23.16
CA SER A 148 -15.78 -10.90 -23.10
C SER A 148 -17.21 -10.92 -22.55
N THR A 149 -17.56 -10.00 -21.65
CA THR A 149 -18.84 -10.02 -20.92
C THR A 149 -19.68 -8.76 -21.10
N GLY A 150 -19.13 -7.70 -21.69
CA GLY A 150 -19.77 -6.38 -21.76
C GLY A 150 -19.72 -5.58 -20.46
N SER A 151 -19.02 -6.06 -19.42
CA SER A 151 -18.87 -5.35 -18.13
C SER A 151 -17.40 -5.30 -17.70
N ILE A 152 -16.94 -4.13 -17.23
CA ILE A 152 -15.59 -3.96 -16.66
C ILE A 152 -15.38 -4.71 -15.34
N LEU A 153 -16.48 -5.06 -14.66
CA LEU A 153 -16.51 -5.83 -13.42
C LEU A 153 -17.87 -6.55 -13.33
N PRO A 154 -17.95 -7.78 -13.88
CA PRO A 154 -19.12 -8.65 -13.85
C PRO A 154 -19.62 -8.99 -12.43
N GLU A 155 -20.92 -9.26 -12.29
CA GLU A 155 -21.54 -9.54 -10.99
C GLU A 155 -21.12 -10.88 -10.38
N ASP A 156 -20.84 -11.87 -11.23
CA ASP A 156 -20.28 -13.15 -10.82
C ASP A 156 -18.86 -12.99 -10.24
N THR A 157 -18.06 -12.07 -10.78
CA THR A 157 -16.73 -11.72 -10.25
C THR A 157 -16.84 -11.03 -8.90
N ILE A 158 -17.81 -10.12 -8.72
CA ILE A 158 -18.07 -9.49 -7.40
C ILE A 158 -18.50 -10.56 -6.38
N SER A 159 -19.43 -11.43 -6.77
CA SER A 159 -19.91 -12.54 -5.94
C SER A 159 -18.77 -13.48 -5.55
N LEU A 160 -17.88 -13.79 -6.51
CA LEU A 160 -16.68 -14.57 -6.27
C LEU A 160 -15.79 -13.90 -5.22
N CYS A 161 -15.46 -12.62 -5.38
CA CYS A 161 -14.59 -11.86 -4.46
C CYS A 161 -15.13 -11.84 -3.03
N LYS A 162 -16.45 -11.81 -2.85
CA LYS A 162 -17.12 -11.86 -1.54
C LYS A 162 -17.13 -13.25 -0.91
N SER A 163 -16.90 -14.31 -1.70
CA SER A 163 -17.04 -15.72 -1.27
C SER A 163 -15.73 -16.45 -0.95
N VAL A 164 -14.58 -15.81 -1.22
CA VAL A 164 -13.23 -16.38 -1.04
C VAL A 164 -12.58 -15.87 0.24
N ASP A 165 -11.40 -16.36 0.60
CA ASP A 165 -10.64 -15.84 1.75
C ASP A 165 -9.82 -14.59 1.42
N ALA A 166 -9.40 -14.44 0.16
CA ALA A 166 -8.62 -13.30 -0.33
C ALA A 166 -8.78 -13.11 -1.85
N VAL A 167 -8.51 -11.91 -2.33
CA VAL A 167 -8.46 -11.59 -3.76
C VAL A 167 -7.05 -11.19 -4.16
N LEU A 168 -6.48 -11.84 -5.18
CA LEU A 168 -5.29 -11.36 -5.88
C LEU A 168 -5.69 -10.60 -7.14
N LEU A 169 -5.26 -9.35 -7.25
CA LEU A 169 -5.55 -8.47 -8.36
C LEU A 169 -4.29 -8.17 -9.17
N GLY A 170 -4.35 -8.49 -10.47
CA GLY A 170 -3.31 -8.24 -11.45
C GLY A 170 -3.37 -6.82 -12.03
N GLY A 171 -3.18 -6.71 -13.35
CA GLY A 171 -3.13 -5.42 -14.05
C GLY A 171 -4.49 -4.86 -14.38
N LEU A 172 -4.62 -3.54 -14.42
CA LEU A 172 -5.82 -2.85 -14.90
C LEU A 172 -5.43 -1.73 -15.86
N SER A 173 -6.11 -1.63 -17.00
CA SER A 173 -5.78 -0.66 -18.05
C SER A 173 -5.97 0.79 -17.59
N GLY A 174 -4.99 1.65 -17.92
CA GLY A 174 -5.06 3.10 -17.76
C GLY A 174 -5.89 3.78 -18.85
N LYS A 175 -6.34 3.03 -19.87
CA LYS A 175 -7.08 3.56 -21.01
C LYS A 175 -8.38 4.25 -20.57
N ILE A 176 -8.63 5.41 -21.17
CA ILE A 176 -9.91 6.10 -21.13
C ILE A 176 -10.70 5.62 -22.36
N LEU A 177 -11.93 5.13 -22.14
CA LEU A 177 -12.79 4.68 -23.24
C LEU A 177 -13.48 5.87 -23.91
N GLU A 178 -14.00 5.67 -25.13
CA GLU A 178 -14.49 6.72 -26.04
C GLU A 178 -15.63 7.60 -25.47
N ASN A 179 -16.29 7.19 -24.38
CA ASN A 179 -17.38 7.93 -23.74
C ASN A 179 -17.19 8.11 -22.23
N ASP A 180 -15.95 8.04 -21.76
CA ASP A 180 -15.62 8.16 -20.35
C ASP A 180 -14.65 9.32 -20.10
N ASP A 181 -14.78 9.97 -18.95
CA ASP A 181 -13.85 11.02 -18.51
C ASP A 181 -12.75 10.50 -17.57
N VAL A 182 -12.85 9.23 -17.16
CA VAL A 182 -12.02 8.63 -16.11
C VAL A 182 -11.40 7.32 -16.60
N PRO A 183 -10.11 7.06 -16.30
CA PRO A 183 -9.45 5.79 -16.63
C PRO A 183 -10.23 4.55 -16.18
N LEU A 184 -10.20 3.51 -17.00
CA LEU A 184 -10.86 2.23 -16.72
C LEU A 184 -10.46 1.64 -15.36
N ARG A 185 -9.16 1.61 -15.06
CA ARG A 185 -8.62 1.17 -13.76
C ARG A 185 -9.29 1.86 -12.57
N SER A 186 -9.45 3.19 -12.62
CA SER A 186 -10.03 3.96 -11.52
C SER A 186 -11.49 3.60 -11.29
N ARG A 187 -12.25 3.34 -12.37
CA ARG A 187 -13.66 2.90 -12.28
C ARG A 187 -13.78 1.50 -11.70
N VAL A 188 -12.93 0.56 -12.15
CA VAL A 188 -12.88 -0.81 -11.61
C VAL A 188 -12.56 -0.79 -10.12
N LEU A 189 -11.48 -0.12 -9.71
CA LEU A 189 -11.07 -0.06 -8.30
C LEU A 189 -12.12 0.62 -7.44
N LYS A 190 -12.74 1.71 -7.92
CA LYS A 190 -13.84 2.37 -7.21
C LYS A 190 -15.01 1.43 -6.99
N LYS A 191 -15.46 0.72 -8.03
CA LYS A 191 -16.56 -0.24 -7.93
C LYS A 191 -16.21 -1.39 -6.99
N LEU A 192 -15.04 -2.00 -7.16
CA LEU A 192 -14.61 -3.15 -6.37
C LEU A 192 -14.45 -2.81 -4.88
N ARG A 193 -13.85 -1.66 -4.54
CA ARG A 193 -13.73 -1.17 -3.16
C ARG A 193 -15.09 -0.91 -2.52
N SER A 194 -16.00 -0.29 -3.26
CA SER A 194 -17.37 -0.04 -2.78
C SER A 194 -18.13 -1.35 -2.55
N GLU A 195 -18.06 -2.28 -3.49
CA GLU A 195 -18.75 -3.57 -3.40
C GLU A 195 -18.24 -4.44 -2.24
N MET A 196 -16.95 -4.33 -1.91
CA MET A 196 -16.31 -5.10 -0.84
C MET A 196 -16.18 -4.33 0.49
N ASP A 197 -16.73 -3.11 0.59
CA ASP A 197 -16.62 -2.21 1.76
C ASP A 197 -15.17 -2.04 2.27
N LEU A 198 -14.24 -1.85 1.33
CA LEU A 198 -12.82 -1.66 1.65
C LEU A 198 -12.55 -0.21 2.02
N TYR A 199 -11.87 0.01 3.14
CA TYR A 199 -11.57 1.35 3.66
C TYR A 199 -10.11 1.57 4.04
N CYS A 200 -9.32 0.51 4.21
CA CYS A 200 -7.93 0.59 4.66
C CYS A 200 -7.00 0.04 3.59
N GLN A 201 -6.11 0.86 3.05
CA GLN A 201 -5.02 0.42 2.18
C GLN A 201 -3.69 0.49 2.91
N LEU A 202 -2.96 -0.62 2.92
CA LEU A 202 -1.58 -0.70 3.38
C LEU A 202 -0.63 -0.63 2.18
N SER A 203 0.30 0.33 2.23
CA SER A 203 1.34 0.53 1.22
C SER A 203 2.72 0.58 1.90
N PRO A 204 3.47 -0.53 1.93
CA PRO A 204 4.80 -0.55 2.52
C PRO A 204 5.81 0.18 1.63
N ALA A 205 6.59 1.06 2.24
CA ALA A 205 7.77 1.69 1.64
C ALA A 205 9.01 1.20 2.36
N LYS A 206 9.73 0.28 1.70
CA LYS A 206 10.91 -0.39 2.26
C LYS A 206 12.07 -0.28 1.28
N ALA A 207 13.18 0.28 1.74
CA ALA A 207 14.42 0.27 1.00
C ALA A 207 15.08 -1.11 1.11
N PHE A 208 15.37 -1.73 -0.04
CA PHE A 208 16.13 -2.98 -0.09
C PHE A 208 17.63 -2.64 -0.14
N GLU A 209 18.44 -3.20 0.77
CA GLU A 209 19.89 -2.98 0.78
C GLU A 209 20.51 -3.33 -0.59
N GLN A 210 19.97 -4.37 -1.24
CA GLN A 210 20.39 -4.87 -2.54
C GLN A 210 20.16 -3.89 -3.70
N LEU A 211 19.27 -2.90 -3.51
CA LEU A 211 18.84 -1.93 -4.52
C LEU A 211 19.28 -0.49 -4.18
N LEU A 212 19.94 -0.25 -3.04
CA LEU A 212 20.27 1.11 -2.62
C LEU A 212 21.15 1.86 -3.63
N GLU A 213 22.08 1.15 -4.27
CA GLU A 213 22.95 1.70 -5.32
C GLU A 213 22.23 1.86 -6.67
N ASP A 214 21.10 1.19 -6.86
CA ASP A 214 20.29 1.25 -8.08
C ASP A 214 19.34 2.48 -8.03
N TYR A 215 19.18 3.13 -6.88
CA TYR A 215 18.26 4.25 -6.68
C TYR A 215 18.90 5.62 -6.98
N SER A 216 18.09 6.54 -7.54
CA SER A 216 18.52 7.93 -7.81
C SER A 216 18.68 8.79 -6.55
N LEU A 217 18.21 8.32 -5.40
CA LEU A 217 18.31 9.03 -4.12
C LEU A 217 19.57 8.61 -3.37
N LYS A 218 20.09 9.50 -2.53
CA LYS A 218 21.27 9.23 -1.70
C LYS A 218 21.06 7.99 -0.83
N VAL A 219 22.02 7.07 -0.88
CA VAL A 219 22.01 5.81 -0.11
C VAL A 219 21.81 6.09 1.38
N GLU A 220 22.53 7.07 1.93
CA GLU A 220 22.45 7.46 3.33
C GLU A 220 21.08 7.99 3.76
N SER A 221 20.29 8.55 2.83
CA SER A 221 18.92 8.98 3.10
C SER A 221 17.94 7.81 3.11
N LEU A 222 18.17 6.79 2.28
CA LEU A 222 17.23 5.67 2.11
C LEU A 222 17.47 4.50 3.05
N ARG A 223 18.73 4.23 3.40
CA ARG A 223 19.13 3.06 4.19
C ARG A 223 18.33 2.96 5.50
N GLY A 224 17.84 1.76 5.80
CA GLY A 224 17.05 1.49 7.01
C GLY A 224 15.58 1.91 6.92
N THR A 225 15.12 2.43 5.79
CA THR A 225 13.69 2.74 5.60
C THR A 225 12.86 1.47 5.58
N ASP A 226 11.93 1.38 6.52
CA ASP A 226 10.90 0.35 6.61
C ASP A 226 9.68 0.97 7.28
N MET A 227 8.80 1.55 6.46
CA MET A 227 7.53 2.14 6.90
C MET A 227 6.34 1.52 6.18
N ILE A 228 5.15 1.64 6.78
CA ILE A 228 3.88 1.31 6.13
C ILE A 228 2.96 2.53 6.19
N ILE A 229 2.50 2.96 5.01
CA ILE A 229 1.46 3.98 4.90
C ILE A 229 0.09 3.30 4.94
N VAL A 230 -0.76 3.77 5.85
CA VAL A 230 -2.14 3.36 6.09
C VAL A 230 -3.06 4.44 5.53
N ARG A 231 -3.55 4.22 4.32
CA ARG A 231 -4.42 5.15 3.59
C ARG A 231 -5.88 4.79 3.80
N GLU A 232 -6.69 5.77 4.17
CA GLU A 232 -8.15 5.67 4.08
C GLU A 232 -8.58 5.67 2.60
N ILE A 233 -9.40 4.70 2.16
CA ILE A 233 -9.79 4.57 0.73
C ILE A 233 -11.31 4.58 0.47
N GLY A 234 -12.14 4.55 1.52
CA GLY A 234 -13.59 4.47 1.42
C GLY A 234 -14.30 5.84 1.44
N GLY A 235 -13.66 6.90 1.94
CA GLY A 235 -14.26 8.21 2.14
C GLY A 235 -13.47 9.37 1.51
N GLY A 236 -13.72 10.57 2.03
CA GLY A 236 -13.01 11.78 1.66
C GLY A 236 -13.45 12.39 0.32
N ILE A 237 -12.54 13.12 -0.33
CA ILE A 237 -12.86 13.93 -1.52
C ILE A 237 -13.33 13.10 -2.74
N TYR A 238 -12.95 11.82 -2.81
CA TYR A 238 -13.28 10.95 -3.96
C TYR A 238 -14.73 10.43 -3.94
N THR A 239 -15.34 10.37 -2.76
CA THR A 239 -16.72 9.89 -2.57
C THR A 239 -17.69 11.00 -2.18
N GLY A 240 -17.19 12.17 -1.78
CA GLY A 240 -18.00 13.33 -1.48
C GLY A 240 -18.68 13.95 -2.70
N GLN A 241 -19.63 14.85 -2.40
CA GLN A 241 -20.40 15.56 -3.43
C GLN A 241 -19.46 16.35 -4.35
N GLN A 242 -19.65 16.17 -5.65
CA GLN A 242 -18.89 16.83 -6.69
C GLN A 242 -19.80 17.22 -7.85
N GLY A 243 -19.46 18.28 -8.56
CA GLY A 243 -20.29 18.76 -9.66
C GLY A 243 -19.75 20.03 -10.31
N ARG A 244 -20.48 20.48 -11.34
CA ARG A 244 -20.30 21.78 -11.99
C ARG A 244 -21.64 22.49 -12.05
N GLU A 245 -21.63 23.80 -11.81
CA GLU A 245 -22.84 24.64 -11.84
C GLU A 245 -22.52 25.99 -12.49
N ASP A 246 -23.49 26.52 -13.24
CA ASP A 246 -23.44 27.90 -13.72
C ASP A 246 -23.90 28.82 -12.58
N LEU A 247 -23.11 29.86 -12.32
CA LEU A 247 -23.35 30.82 -11.26
C LEU A 247 -24.35 31.87 -11.72
N PRO A 248 -25.26 32.34 -10.83
CA PRO A 248 -26.20 33.43 -11.15
C PRO A 248 -25.54 34.72 -11.66
N SER A 249 -24.27 34.95 -11.31
CA SER A 249 -23.48 36.10 -11.76
C SER A 249 -22.92 35.98 -13.19
N GLY A 250 -23.21 34.89 -13.92
CA GLY A 250 -22.70 34.67 -15.28
C GLY A 250 -21.30 34.05 -15.32
N GLY A 251 -21.02 33.04 -14.49
CA GLY A 251 -19.75 32.29 -14.50
C GLY A 251 -19.98 30.79 -14.27
N GLN A 252 -18.91 30.00 -14.19
CA GLN A 252 -19.01 28.56 -13.88
C GLN A 252 -18.24 28.23 -12.61
N ARG A 253 -18.78 27.29 -11.83
CA ARG A 253 -18.14 26.74 -10.64
C ARG A 253 -18.05 25.23 -10.76
N ALA A 254 -16.89 24.67 -10.45
CA ALA A 254 -16.72 23.24 -10.19
C ALA A 254 -16.42 23.06 -8.70
N PHE A 255 -16.87 21.96 -8.11
CA PHE A 255 -16.60 21.65 -6.72
C PHE A 255 -16.43 20.15 -6.49
N SER A 256 -15.63 19.82 -5.49
CA SER A 256 -15.50 18.48 -4.88
C SER A 256 -15.41 18.67 -3.37
N THR A 257 -16.17 17.89 -2.61
CA THR A 257 -16.28 18.06 -1.16
C THR A 257 -15.51 16.95 -0.44
N ALA A 258 -14.60 17.31 0.46
CA ALA A 258 -13.97 16.36 1.36
C ALA A 258 -14.77 16.28 2.67
N SER A 259 -15.28 15.10 2.99
CA SER A 259 -15.99 14.82 4.24
C SER A 259 -15.57 13.48 4.80
N TYR A 260 -15.54 13.40 6.13
CA TYR A 260 -15.38 12.16 6.88
C TYR A 260 -16.39 12.12 8.01
N THR A 261 -16.99 10.96 8.27
CA THR A 261 -17.71 10.71 9.53
C THR A 261 -16.74 10.30 10.63
N ARG A 262 -17.21 10.32 11.87
CA ARG A 262 -16.43 9.85 13.02
C ARG A 262 -16.02 8.39 12.84
N GLU A 263 -16.95 7.55 12.43
CA GLU A 263 -16.78 6.11 12.26
C GLU A 263 -15.72 5.80 11.20
N GLU A 264 -15.69 6.57 10.11
CA GLU A 264 -14.68 6.43 9.05
C GLU A 264 -13.26 6.73 9.55
N VAL A 265 -13.09 7.77 10.38
CA VAL A 265 -11.79 8.12 10.96
C VAL A 265 -11.41 7.15 12.09
N GLU A 266 -12.36 6.74 12.93
CA GLU A 266 -12.10 5.80 14.02
C GLU A 266 -11.64 4.43 13.48
N ARG A 267 -12.31 3.87 12.46
CA ARG A 267 -11.92 2.56 11.90
C ARG A 267 -10.51 2.56 11.31
N ILE A 268 -10.12 3.61 10.58
CA ILE A 268 -8.77 3.70 10.02
C ILE A 268 -7.72 3.99 11.10
N ALA A 269 -8.05 4.76 12.13
CA ALA A 269 -7.19 4.97 13.29
C ALA A 269 -6.91 3.65 14.03
N HIS A 270 -7.95 2.85 14.32
CA HIS A 270 -7.78 1.53 14.95
C HIS A 270 -6.88 0.61 14.11
N ALA A 271 -7.06 0.60 12.78
CA ALA A 271 -6.19 -0.16 11.89
C ALA A 271 -4.73 0.30 11.97
N ALA A 272 -4.48 1.62 11.96
CA ALA A 272 -3.14 2.19 12.05
C ALA A 272 -2.46 1.93 13.40
N PHE A 273 -3.18 2.12 14.51
CA PHE A 273 -2.67 1.82 15.85
C PHE A 273 -2.42 0.32 16.06
N GLY A 274 -3.33 -0.53 15.58
CA GLY A 274 -3.17 -1.99 15.62
C GLY A 274 -1.92 -2.44 14.88
N LEU A 275 -1.69 -1.90 13.68
CA LEU A 275 -0.47 -2.16 12.90
C LEU A 275 0.78 -1.65 13.63
N ALA A 276 0.74 -0.45 14.22
CA ALA A 276 1.87 0.10 14.97
C ALA A 276 2.25 -0.78 16.18
N ARG A 277 1.27 -1.34 16.89
CA ARG A 277 1.52 -2.30 18.01
C ARG A 277 2.27 -3.55 17.58
N GLN A 278 2.06 -4.01 16.35
CA GLN A 278 2.76 -5.18 15.78
C GLN A 278 4.15 -4.83 15.24
N ARG A 279 4.52 -3.53 15.24
CA ARG A 279 5.77 -3.00 14.69
C ARG A 279 6.56 -2.28 15.78
N LYS A 280 7.08 -1.07 15.50
CA LYS A 280 7.96 -0.31 16.42
C LYS A 280 7.16 0.53 17.42
N ARG A 281 5.82 0.39 17.45
CA ARG A 281 4.90 1.16 18.32
C ARG A 281 5.00 2.67 18.08
N GLN A 282 5.23 3.07 16.83
CA GLN A 282 5.27 4.48 16.42
C GLN A 282 4.25 4.73 15.31
N LEU A 283 3.41 5.75 15.50
CA LEU A 283 2.40 6.16 14.55
C LEU A 283 2.51 7.66 14.27
N VAL A 284 2.59 8.02 13.00
CA VAL A 284 2.46 9.41 12.54
C VAL A 284 1.12 9.59 11.85
N SER A 285 0.26 10.45 12.38
CA SER A 285 -0.96 10.91 11.69
C SER A 285 -0.63 12.14 10.86
N VAL A 286 -0.83 12.06 9.55
CA VAL A 286 -0.54 13.14 8.59
C VAL A 286 -1.84 13.81 8.14
N ASP A 287 -1.88 15.15 8.24
CA ASP A 287 -3.08 15.94 7.97
C ASP A 287 -2.75 17.36 7.45
N LEU A 288 -3.78 18.18 7.20
CA LEU A 288 -3.67 19.61 6.88
C LEU A 288 -4.49 20.47 7.87
N ALA A 289 -4.39 20.16 9.18
CA ALA A 289 -5.22 20.77 10.22
C ALA A 289 -4.99 22.27 10.45
N ASN A 290 -3.97 22.85 9.81
CA ASN A 290 -3.76 24.31 9.76
C ASN A 290 -4.73 25.03 8.80
N TYR A 291 -5.37 24.31 7.88
CA TYR A 291 -6.28 24.89 6.88
C TYR A 291 -7.66 24.22 6.83
N LEU A 292 -7.76 22.92 7.10
CA LEU A 292 -8.95 22.14 6.78
C LEU A 292 -9.64 21.60 8.03
N GLU A 293 -10.93 21.91 8.20
CA GLU A 293 -11.77 21.40 9.30
C GLU A 293 -11.81 19.87 9.33
N VAL A 294 -11.89 19.22 8.16
CA VAL A 294 -11.84 17.76 8.05
C VAL A 294 -10.54 17.17 8.61
N SER A 295 -9.43 17.92 8.51
CA SER A 295 -8.14 17.52 9.11
C SER A 295 -8.03 17.83 10.60
N VAL A 296 -8.68 18.90 11.07
CA VAL A 296 -8.83 19.16 12.52
C VAL A 296 -9.60 18.03 13.18
N PHE A 297 -10.77 17.68 12.61
CA PHE A 297 -11.59 16.57 13.06
C PHE A 297 -10.83 15.23 13.07
N TRP A 298 -10.07 14.96 12.00
CA TRP A 298 -9.19 13.79 11.94
C TRP A 298 -8.19 13.74 13.10
N ARG A 299 -7.47 14.85 13.32
CA ARG A 299 -6.45 14.98 14.36
C ARG A 299 -7.04 14.81 15.77
N GLU A 300 -8.22 15.36 16.04
CA GLU A 300 -8.92 15.22 17.32
C GLU A 300 -9.22 13.74 17.63
N ILE A 301 -9.73 13.00 16.65
CA ILE A 301 -10.07 11.57 16.82
C ILE A 301 -8.80 10.74 17.08
N PHE A 302 -7.75 10.91 16.27
CA PHE A 302 -6.47 10.20 16.48
C PHE A 302 -5.88 10.53 17.84
N THR A 303 -5.90 11.79 18.25
CA THR A 303 -5.39 12.24 19.56
C THR A 303 -6.16 11.58 20.71
N ARG A 304 -7.48 11.56 20.62
CA ARG A 304 -8.34 10.96 21.65
C ARG A 304 -8.08 9.46 21.75
N LEU A 305 -8.13 8.73 20.64
CA LEU A 305 -7.89 7.28 20.61
C LEU A 305 -6.48 6.92 21.09
N GLY A 306 -5.46 7.70 20.71
CA GLY A 306 -4.08 7.49 21.17
C GLY A 306 -3.95 7.61 22.69
N LYS A 307 -4.70 8.52 23.33
CA LYS A 307 -4.69 8.69 24.80
C LYS A 307 -5.54 7.64 25.52
N GLU A 308 -6.72 7.34 25.00
CA GLU A 308 -7.72 6.53 25.69
C GLU A 308 -7.50 5.02 25.48
N GLU A 309 -7.07 4.62 24.30
CA GLU A 309 -7.08 3.20 23.88
C GLU A 309 -5.70 2.64 23.49
N TYR A 310 -4.79 3.52 23.06
CA TYR A 310 -3.44 3.14 22.59
C TYR A 310 -2.29 3.90 23.28
N PRO A 311 -2.27 3.98 24.62
CA PRO A 311 -1.22 4.72 25.35
C PRO A 311 0.18 4.10 25.21
N ASP A 312 0.26 2.87 24.69
CA ASP A 312 1.49 2.12 24.43
C ASP A 312 2.06 2.34 23.01
N VAL A 313 1.44 3.20 22.20
CA VAL A 313 1.90 3.63 20.87
C VAL A 313 2.26 5.11 20.91
N GLU A 314 3.47 5.45 20.47
CA GLU A 314 3.90 6.83 20.33
C GLU A 314 3.19 7.47 19.12
N LEU A 315 2.17 8.30 19.40
CA LEU A 315 1.48 9.10 18.39
C LEU A 315 2.17 10.45 18.19
N ARG A 316 2.45 10.79 16.94
CA ARG A 316 2.84 12.13 16.50
C ARG A 316 1.93 12.61 15.38
N HIS A 317 1.76 13.93 15.28
CA HIS A 317 1.07 14.57 14.15
C HIS A 317 2.09 15.34 13.31
N GLU A 318 1.98 15.24 11.99
CA GLU A 318 2.78 16.00 11.04
C GLU A 318 1.86 16.60 9.96
N LEU A 319 2.18 17.80 9.48
CA LEU A 319 1.49 18.35 8.31
C LEU A 319 1.94 17.63 7.04
N ALA A 320 1.08 17.56 6.03
CA ALA A 320 1.34 16.79 4.81
C ALA A 320 2.57 17.29 4.02
N ASP A 321 2.81 18.60 4.00
CA ASP A 321 3.98 19.24 3.40
C ASP A 321 5.29 18.94 4.14
N ASP A 322 5.25 18.98 5.48
CA ASP A 322 6.37 18.55 6.34
C ASP A 322 6.71 17.08 6.12
N PHE A 323 5.68 16.22 6.05
CA PHE A 323 5.84 14.79 5.78
C PHE A 323 6.46 14.58 4.39
N ALA A 324 5.95 15.25 3.35
CA ALA A 324 6.49 15.16 1.99
C ALA A 324 7.98 15.54 1.93
N THR A 325 8.36 16.60 2.65
CA THR A 325 9.77 17.04 2.74
C THR A 325 10.64 15.98 3.42
N ARG A 326 10.19 15.45 4.56
CA ARG A 326 10.93 14.45 5.34
C ARG A 326 11.00 13.09 4.66
N LEU A 327 10.00 12.74 3.87
CA LEU A 327 9.96 11.53 3.06
C LEU A 327 11.16 11.44 2.11
N VAL A 328 11.64 12.58 1.60
CA VAL A 328 12.83 12.66 0.75
C VAL A 328 14.11 12.72 1.58
N GLN A 329 14.10 13.48 2.68
CA GLN A 329 15.32 13.76 3.45
C GLN A 329 15.77 12.61 4.34
N ASN A 330 14.83 12.01 5.09
CA ASN A 330 15.10 10.96 6.08
C ASN A 330 13.83 10.09 6.30
N PRO A 331 13.45 9.27 5.33
CA PRO A 331 12.29 8.38 5.45
C PRO A 331 12.43 7.29 6.52
N ALA A 332 13.66 6.94 6.94
CA ALA A 332 13.91 5.87 7.92
C ALA A 332 13.36 6.15 9.34
N ARG A 333 12.97 7.40 9.62
CA ARG A 333 12.35 7.81 10.88
C ARG A 333 10.90 7.35 11.08
N TYR A 334 10.26 6.87 10.01
CA TYR A 334 8.84 6.51 10.03
C TYR A 334 8.67 5.00 10.25
N ASP A 335 7.60 4.64 10.98
CA ASP A 335 7.19 3.24 11.17
C ASP A 335 5.81 3.00 10.55
N VAL A 336 4.75 3.49 11.18
CA VAL A 336 3.41 3.53 10.60
C VAL A 336 3.01 4.99 10.37
N VAL A 337 2.45 5.28 9.20
CA VAL A 337 1.97 6.61 8.84
C VAL A 337 0.53 6.49 8.38
N SER A 338 -0.40 7.24 8.97
CA SER A 338 -1.82 7.22 8.57
C SER A 338 -2.27 8.56 8.02
N MET A 339 -3.10 8.53 6.98
CA MET A 339 -3.61 9.73 6.32
C MET A 339 -4.92 9.47 5.57
N GLY A 340 -5.65 10.55 5.31
CA GLY A 340 -6.87 10.53 4.50
C GLY A 340 -6.60 10.23 3.02
N ASN A 341 -7.68 9.97 2.27
CA ASN A 341 -7.64 9.34 0.95
C ASN A 341 -6.82 10.09 -0.09
N LEU A 342 -7.05 11.40 -0.26
CA LEU A 342 -6.31 12.22 -1.25
C LEU A 342 -4.82 12.32 -0.92
N LEU A 343 -4.49 12.56 0.36
CA LEU A 343 -3.10 12.66 0.81
C LEU A 343 -2.38 11.33 0.60
N GLY A 344 -3.05 10.22 0.96
CA GLY A 344 -2.54 8.87 0.74
C GLY A 344 -2.31 8.56 -0.72
N ASP A 345 -3.20 8.98 -1.62
CA ASP A 345 -3.03 8.76 -3.06
C ASP A 345 -1.73 9.39 -3.57
N ILE A 346 -1.47 10.64 -3.19
CA ILE A 346 -0.32 11.41 -3.67
C ILE A 346 0.98 10.95 -2.99
N LEU A 347 0.99 10.88 -1.67
CA LEU A 347 2.22 10.65 -0.89
C LEU A 347 2.68 9.20 -0.94
N VAL A 348 1.77 8.24 -1.12
CA VAL A 348 2.16 6.85 -1.38
C VAL A 348 2.92 6.75 -2.70
N GLU A 349 2.52 7.46 -3.76
CA GLU A 349 3.27 7.45 -5.03
C GLU A 349 4.70 7.97 -4.84
N SER A 350 4.89 9.01 -4.03
CA SER A 350 6.23 9.48 -3.66
C SER A 350 7.02 8.42 -2.88
N ALA A 351 6.38 7.75 -1.91
CA ALA A 351 7.03 6.72 -1.10
C ALA A 351 7.41 5.46 -1.89
N ARG A 352 6.72 5.16 -3.00
CA ARG A 352 7.08 4.05 -3.91
C ARG A 352 8.42 4.24 -4.59
N GLY A 353 8.90 5.48 -4.75
CA GLY A 353 10.27 5.73 -5.19
C GLY A 353 11.31 5.08 -4.27
N ILE A 354 11.03 4.95 -2.97
CA ILE A 354 11.90 4.31 -1.99
C ILE A 354 11.92 2.78 -2.15
N THR A 355 10.81 2.22 -2.62
CA THR A 355 10.61 0.77 -2.80
C THR A 355 11.28 0.22 -4.07
N GLY A 356 11.84 1.08 -4.92
CA GLY A 356 12.32 0.72 -6.25
C GLY A 356 11.26 0.86 -7.34
N GLY A 357 10.26 1.71 -7.12
CA GLY A 357 9.25 2.08 -8.12
C GLY A 357 7.96 1.26 -8.03
N LYS A 358 7.02 1.60 -8.91
CA LYS A 358 5.69 0.97 -8.97
C LYS A 358 5.73 -0.55 -9.17
N PRO A 359 6.58 -1.12 -10.05
CA PRO A 359 6.60 -2.56 -10.28
C PRO A 359 7.06 -3.39 -9.06
N MET A 360 7.80 -2.76 -8.13
CA MET A 360 8.25 -3.37 -6.87
C MET A 360 7.27 -3.17 -5.72
N SER A 361 6.23 -2.35 -5.88
CA SER A 361 5.40 -1.86 -4.78
C SER A 361 4.16 -2.72 -4.59
N PRO A 362 3.97 -3.41 -3.46
CA PRO A 362 2.73 -4.11 -3.17
C PRO A 362 1.68 -3.17 -2.59
N THR A 363 0.44 -3.60 -2.65
CA THR A 363 -0.70 -2.99 -1.95
C THR A 363 -1.57 -4.08 -1.36
N ALA A 364 -2.13 -3.81 -0.18
CA ALA A 364 -3.17 -4.62 0.43
C ALA A 364 -4.32 -3.72 0.88
N GLU A 365 -5.55 -4.10 0.56
CA GLU A 365 -6.76 -3.34 0.86
C GLU A 365 -7.71 -4.20 1.70
N PHE A 366 -8.24 -3.63 2.78
CA PHE A 366 -9.00 -4.33 3.80
C PHE A 366 -10.32 -3.62 4.08
N GLY A 367 -11.34 -4.44 4.32
CA GLY A 367 -12.64 -4.05 4.87
C GLY A 367 -12.70 -4.39 6.36
N ALA A 368 -13.89 -4.77 6.83
CA ALA A 368 -14.07 -5.22 8.21
C ALA A 368 -13.24 -6.49 8.52
N PRO A 369 -12.80 -6.70 9.77
CA PRO A 369 -12.11 -7.93 10.15
C PRO A 369 -12.93 -9.18 9.77
N GLY A 370 -12.26 -10.17 9.19
CA GLY A 370 -12.90 -11.42 8.73
C GLY A 370 -13.51 -11.36 7.33
N THR A 371 -13.49 -10.20 6.65
CA THR A 371 -13.86 -10.11 5.23
C THR A 371 -12.63 -10.31 4.32
N PRO A 372 -12.82 -10.65 3.05
CA PRO A 372 -11.70 -10.83 2.11
C PRO A 372 -11.03 -9.49 1.81
N GLY A 373 -9.70 -9.46 1.87
CA GLY A 373 -8.90 -8.33 1.40
C GLY A 373 -8.52 -8.46 -0.08
N ILE A 374 -8.12 -7.35 -0.70
CA ILE A 374 -7.55 -7.31 -2.05
C ILE A 374 -6.05 -7.07 -1.96
N PHE A 375 -5.29 -7.92 -2.65
CA PHE A 375 -3.84 -7.88 -2.70
C PHE A 375 -3.41 -7.74 -4.15
N GLY A 376 -2.72 -6.66 -4.46
CA GLY A 376 -2.32 -6.33 -5.82
C GLY A 376 -1.17 -5.36 -5.82
N TYR A 377 -0.85 -4.78 -6.96
CA TYR A 377 0.21 -3.78 -7.06
C TYR A 377 -0.33 -2.58 -7.87
N PRO A 378 0.25 -1.39 -7.68
CA PRO A 378 -0.31 -0.14 -8.17
C PRO A 378 0.19 0.16 -9.58
N GLY A 379 -0.10 -0.71 -10.53
CA GLY A 379 0.30 -0.53 -11.93
C GLY A 379 -0.85 -0.73 -12.91
N SER A 380 -0.86 0.10 -13.95
CA SER A 380 -1.37 -0.30 -15.26
C SER A 380 -0.18 -0.87 -16.01
N TYR A 381 -0.25 -2.12 -16.46
CA TYR A 381 0.74 -2.66 -17.38
C TYR A 381 0.48 -2.13 -18.79
N GLU A 382 0.57 -0.82 -18.96
CA GLU A 382 0.88 -0.28 -20.28
C GLU A 382 2.35 -0.59 -20.53
N THR A 383 2.61 -1.26 -21.65
CA THR A 383 3.93 -1.79 -21.98
C THR A 383 4.93 -0.64 -21.98
N VAL A 384 5.98 -0.73 -21.16
CA VAL A 384 7.19 0.04 -21.44
C VAL A 384 7.84 -0.70 -22.60
N GLN A 385 7.55 -0.27 -23.82
CA GLN A 385 8.30 -0.71 -24.98
C GLN A 385 9.70 -0.11 -24.89
N VAL A 386 10.63 -0.87 -24.31
CA VAL A 386 12.05 -0.63 -24.49
C VAL A 386 12.42 -1.24 -25.84
N GLU A 387 12.89 -0.39 -26.77
CA GLU A 387 13.31 -0.82 -28.11
C GLU A 387 14.34 -1.96 -28.00
N GLY A 388 14.01 -3.13 -28.55
CA GLY A 388 14.87 -4.31 -28.53
C GLY A 388 14.73 -5.24 -27.31
N ALA A 389 13.94 -4.87 -26.28
CA ALA A 389 13.62 -5.79 -25.18
C ALA A 389 12.33 -6.57 -25.49
N LYS A 390 12.29 -7.87 -25.17
CA LYS A 390 10.99 -8.56 -25.03
C LYS A 390 10.18 -7.79 -23.98
N GLU A 391 8.90 -7.56 -24.26
CA GLU A 391 7.96 -7.04 -23.26
C GLU A 391 7.99 -7.98 -22.06
N THR A 392 8.57 -7.52 -20.94
CA THR A 392 8.77 -8.33 -19.75
C THR A 392 8.13 -7.64 -18.56
N ALA A 393 7.32 -8.40 -17.84
CA ALA A 393 6.72 -7.93 -16.61
C ALA A 393 7.67 -8.13 -15.43
N ASN A 394 7.49 -7.31 -14.39
CA ASN A 394 8.12 -7.52 -13.11
C ASN A 394 7.12 -8.14 -12.13
N PRO A 395 7.28 -9.42 -11.75
CA PRO A 395 6.34 -10.08 -10.85
C PRO A 395 6.48 -9.63 -9.40
N LEU A 396 7.58 -8.96 -9.03
CA LEU A 396 7.96 -8.74 -7.63
C LEU A 396 6.92 -7.92 -6.84
N GLY A 397 6.25 -6.95 -7.45
CA GLY A 397 5.16 -6.21 -6.81
C GLY A 397 4.01 -7.12 -6.37
N LEU A 398 3.53 -7.98 -7.26
CA LEU A 398 2.45 -8.92 -6.94
C LEU A 398 2.92 -10.02 -5.96
N ILE A 399 4.15 -10.52 -6.09
CA ILE A 399 4.72 -11.49 -5.14
C ILE A 399 4.85 -10.88 -3.73
N ARG A 400 5.22 -9.60 -3.63
CA ARG A 400 5.20 -8.90 -2.35
C ARG A 400 3.79 -8.75 -1.80
N SER A 401 2.77 -8.60 -2.65
CA SER A 401 1.37 -8.60 -2.22
C SER A 401 0.90 -9.98 -1.77
N VAL A 402 1.41 -11.07 -2.37
CA VAL A 402 1.25 -12.43 -1.85
C VAL A 402 1.85 -12.55 -0.44
N SER A 403 3.05 -11.99 -0.20
CA SER A 403 3.62 -11.94 1.17
C SER A 403 2.72 -11.18 2.14
N MET A 404 2.13 -10.06 1.72
CA MET A 404 1.16 -9.31 2.55
C MET A 404 -0.12 -10.11 2.82
N MET A 405 -0.65 -10.82 1.83
CA MET A 405 -1.82 -11.70 1.98
C MET A 405 -1.56 -12.81 3.00
N LEU A 406 -0.43 -13.52 2.85
CA LEU A 406 0.00 -14.55 3.79
C LEU A 406 0.13 -13.99 5.21
N ARG A 407 0.71 -12.80 5.37
CA ARG A 407 0.94 -12.18 6.68
C ARG A 407 -0.33 -11.68 7.35
N TYR A 408 -1.14 -10.91 6.63
CA TYR A 408 -2.22 -10.12 7.22
C TYR A 408 -3.62 -10.74 7.03
N GLN A 409 -3.87 -11.48 5.95
CA GLN A 409 -5.16 -12.14 5.72
C GLN A 409 -5.19 -13.56 6.29
N PHE A 410 -4.11 -14.32 6.07
CA PHE A 410 -4.06 -15.74 6.44
C PHE A 410 -3.31 -16.02 7.74
N GLU A 411 -2.73 -14.98 8.36
CA GLU A 411 -1.97 -15.08 9.62
C GLU A 411 -0.84 -16.13 9.56
N LYS A 412 -0.16 -16.23 8.41
CA LYS A 412 1.00 -17.10 8.14
C LYS A 412 2.28 -16.28 7.99
N PRO A 413 2.78 -15.61 9.04
CA PRO A 413 3.96 -14.75 8.96
C PRO A 413 5.22 -15.51 8.54
N VAL A 414 5.35 -16.79 8.91
CA VAL A 414 6.50 -17.63 8.53
C VAL A 414 6.57 -17.83 7.01
N LEU A 415 5.43 -18.05 6.34
CA LEU A 415 5.38 -18.18 4.88
C LEU A 415 5.62 -16.83 4.21
N ALA A 416 5.04 -15.76 4.77
CA ALA A 416 5.28 -14.41 4.29
C ALA A 416 6.77 -14.02 4.35
N ASP A 417 7.46 -14.39 5.43
CA ASP A 417 8.90 -14.14 5.63
C ASP A 417 9.74 -14.95 4.65
N LEU A 418 9.39 -16.21 4.39
CA LEU A 418 10.07 -17.01 3.38
C LEU A 418 10.04 -16.35 1.98
N VAL A 419 8.89 -15.82 1.57
CA VAL A 419 8.76 -15.08 0.30
C VAL A 419 9.65 -13.84 0.31
N GLN A 420 9.70 -13.09 1.41
CA GLN A 420 10.55 -11.90 1.50
C GLN A 420 12.04 -12.23 1.47
N GLU A 421 12.47 -13.30 2.13
CA GLU A 421 13.87 -13.74 2.08
C GLU A 421 14.25 -14.24 0.68
N ALA A 422 13.36 -14.96 -0.01
CA ALA A 422 13.59 -15.34 -1.40
C ALA A 422 13.80 -14.13 -2.31
N ILE A 423 12.96 -13.09 -2.19
CA ILE A 423 13.15 -11.83 -2.93
C ILE A 423 14.51 -11.21 -2.60
N LYS A 424 14.87 -11.09 -1.32
CA LYS A 424 16.17 -10.52 -0.91
C LYS A 424 17.35 -11.30 -1.48
N SER A 425 17.26 -12.64 -1.52
CA SER A 425 18.30 -13.51 -2.07
C SER A 425 18.48 -13.26 -3.56
N VAL A 426 17.41 -13.32 -4.34
CA VAL A 426 17.46 -13.09 -5.80
C VAL A 426 18.00 -11.69 -6.12
N LEU A 427 17.61 -10.68 -5.34
CA LEU A 427 18.16 -9.33 -5.51
C LEU A 427 19.64 -9.22 -5.11
N ALA A 428 20.10 -10.02 -4.13
CA ALA A 428 21.49 -10.05 -3.70
C ALA A 428 22.39 -10.67 -4.77
N ASP A 429 21.87 -11.66 -5.50
CA ASP A 429 22.53 -12.29 -6.67
C ASP A 429 22.57 -11.38 -7.90
N LYS A 430 22.18 -10.11 -7.76
CA LYS A 430 22.14 -9.10 -8.84
C LYS A 430 21.25 -9.52 -10.03
N ILE A 431 20.26 -10.36 -9.76
CA ILE A 431 19.21 -10.72 -10.73
C ILE A 431 18.14 -9.63 -10.72
N ARG A 432 17.73 -9.19 -11.90
CA ARG A 432 16.77 -8.09 -12.13
C ARG A 432 15.86 -8.39 -13.31
N THR A 433 14.64 -7.87 -13.31
CA THR A 433 13.86 -7.70 -14.54
C THR A 433 14.28 -6.41 -15.27
N PRO A 434 14.04 -6.27 -16.59
CA PRO A 434 14.53 -5.12 -17.37
C PRO A 434 14.13 -3.74 -16.82
N ASP A 435 12.95 -3.60 -16.23
CA ASP A 435 12.46 -2.34 -15.64
C ASP A 435 13.26 -1.89 -14.40
N MET A 436 13.94 -2.82 -13.74
CA MET A 436 14.75 -2.53 -12.55
C MET A 436 16.18 -2.11 -12.91
N VAL A 437 16.58 -2.23 -14.18
CA VAL A 437 17.91 -1.85 -14.63
C VAL A 437 17.95 -0.35 -14.85
N VAL A 438 18.31 0.39 -13.80
CA VAL A 438 18.69 1.79 -13.94
C VAL A 438 20.09 1.81 -14.51
N VAL A 439 20.26 2.02 -15.82
CA VAL A 439 21.60 2.24 -16.40
C VAL A 439 22.09 3.58 -15.86
N PRO A 440 23.10 3.62 -14.98
CA PRO A 440 23.57 4.90 -14.48
C PRO A 440 24.28 5.59 -15.63
N LYS A 441 24.13 6.91 -15.71
CA LYS A 441 24.96 7.69 -16.63
C LYS A 441 26.40 7.45 -16.18
N ALA A 442 27.15 6.65 -16.94
CA ALA A 442 28.54 6.36 -16.63
C ALA A 442 29.25 7.71 -16.43
N PRO A 443 30.10 7.86 -15.41
CA PRO A 443 31.05 8.97 -15.38
C PRO A 443 31.78 8.96 -16.73
N ASP A 444 31.93 10.12 -17.36
CA ASP A 444 32.68 10.21 -18.63
C ASP A 444 34.02 9.46 -18.46
N ASN A 445 34.21 8.39 -19.23
CA ASN A 445 35.37 7.47 -19.23
C ASN A 445 35.42 6.28 -18.25
N ALA A 446 34.34 5.88 -17.57
CA ALA A 446 34.33 4.58 -16.88
C ALA A 446 34.13 3.43 -17.90
N PRO A 447 35.05 2.45 -18.01
CA PRO A 447 34.84 1.31 -18.90
C PRO A 447 33.63 0.49 -18.42
N PHE A 448 32.77 0.05 -19.34
CA PHE A 448 31.58 -0.78 -19.01
C PHE A 448 31.90 -2.05 -18.19
N SER A 449 33.17 -2.45 -18.10
CA SER A 449 33.66 -3.65 -17.41
C SER A 449 33.79 -3.56 -15.88
N VAL A 450 33.47 -2.42 -15.24
CA VAL A 450 33.58 -2.27 -13.75
C VAL A 450 32.26 -2.52 -13.01
N TRP A 451 31.15 -2.74 -13.72
CA TRP A 451 29.87 -3.05 -13.10
C TRP A 451 29.82 -4.55 -12.73
N PRO A 452 29.41 -4.93 -11.50
CA PRO A 452 29.06 -6.32 -11.20
C PRO A 452 28.12 -6.82 -12.31
N LYS A 453 28.34 -8.05 -12.81
CA LYS A 453 27.54 -8.61 -13.92
C LYS A 453 26.08 -8.75 -13.47
N LEU A 454 25.29 -7.71 -13.69
CA LEU A 454 23.87 -7.70 -13.45
C LEU A 454 23.22 -8.68 -14.43
N GLN A 455 22.45 -9.62 -13.90
CA GLN A 455 21.75 -10.61 -14.71
C GLN A 455 20.31 -10.15 -14.91
N THR A 456 19.97 -9.85 -16.15
CA THR A 456 18.59 -9.53 -16.52
C THR A 456 17.85 -10.81 -16.90
N VAL A 457 16.70 -11.03 -16.28
CA VAL A 457 15.82 -12.19 -16.50
C VAL A 457 14.41 -11.71 -16.86
N ASP A 458 13.62 -12.56 -17.53
CA ASP A 458 12.22 -12.26 -17.78
C ASP A 458 11.32 -12.57 -16.57
N CYS A 459 10.01 -12.33 -16.72
CA CYS A 459 9.03 -12.52 -15.65
C CYS A 459 8.97 -13.98 -15.17
N GLU A 460 9.02 -14.93 -16.10
CA GLU A 460 8.90 -16.35 -15.78
C GLU A 460 10.17 -16.85 -15.08
N GLU A 461 11.34 -16.52 -15.62
CA GLU A 461 12.62 -16.87 -15.00
C GLU A 461 12.77 -16.21 -13.63
N MET A 462 12.33 -14.95 -13.43
CA MET A 462 12.28 -14.34 -12.09
C MET A 462 11.44 -15.19 -11.12
N GLY A 463 10.32 -15.73 -11.58
CA GLY A 463 9.51 -16.69 -10.83
C GLY A 463 10.27 -17.98 -10.46
N ASP A 464 11.02 -18.54 -11.40
CA ASP A 464 11.87 -19.72 -11.16
C ASP A 464 12.91 -19.47 -10.09
N ARG A 465 13.61 -18.33 -10.17
CA ARG A 465 14.64 -17.94 -9.19
C ARG A 465 14.06 -17.79 -7.79
N LEU A 466 12.85 -17.23 -7.68
CA LEU A 466 12.16 -17.12 -6.40
C LEU A 466 11.79 -18.48 -5.81
N VAL A 467 11.26 -19.40 -6.62
CA VAL A 467 10.94 -20.77 -6.18
C VAL A 467 12.19 -21.51 -5.73
N GLN A 468 13.26 -21.47 -6.53
CA GLN A 468 14.55 -22.08 -6.19
C GLN A 468 15.11 -21.53 -4.86
N ALA A 469 15.06 -20.21 -4.67
CA ALA A 469 15.48 -19.58 -3.41
C ALA A 469 14.62 -20.05 -2.21
N MET A 470 13.30 -20.18 -2.37
CA MET A 470 12.43 -20.69 -1.31
C MET A 470 12.75 -22.15 -0.95
N GLU A 471 12.93 -23.02 -1.95
CA GLU A 471 13.27 -24.43 -1.76
C GLU A 471 14.63 -24.59 -1.04
N TYR A 472 15.60 -23.75 -1.41
CA TYR A 472 16.90 -23.70 -0.72
C TYR A 472 16.74 -23.37 0.76
N TYR A 473 16.02 -22.30 1.12
CA TYR A 473 15.79 -21.94 2.53
C TYR A 473 15.02 -23.00 3.32
N GLN A 474 14.11 -23.71 2.66
CA GLN A 474 13.37 -24.82 3.27
C GLN A 474 14.28 -26.01 3.55
N SER A 475 15.17 -26.36 2.63
CA SER A 475 16.14 -27.44 2.82
C SER A 475 17.02 -27.21 4.06
N PHE A 476 17.49 -25.98 4.29
CA PHE A 476 18.30 -25.61 5.45
C PHE A 476 17.58 -25.72 6.80
N LYS A 477 16.27 -25.42 6.83
CA LYS A 477 15.46 -25.53 8.06
C LYS A 477 15.09 -26.97 8.41
N VAL A 478 15.13 -27.90 7.45
CA VAL A 478 14.87 -29.33 7.67
C VAL A 478 16.14 -30.08 8.12
N THR A 479 17.33 -29.66 7.69
CA THR A 479 18.58 -30.40 7.96
C THR A 479 19.42 -29.84 9.11
N GLY A 480 19.19 -28.60 9.57
CA GLY A 480 19.96 -27.98 10.66
C GLY A 480 21.46 -27.80 10.36
N ASN A 481 21.91 -28.10 9.15
CA ASN A 481 23.26 -27.92 8.65
C ASN A 481 23.21 -27.54 7.17
N PRO A 482 24.15 -26.69 6.70
CA PRO A 482 24.29 -26.42 5.27
C PRO A 482 24.50 -27.74 4.52
N VAL A 483 23.62 -28.04 3.57
CA VAL A 483 23.97 -28.99 2.53
C VAL A 483 24.93 -28.24 1.63
N GLU A 484 26.21 -28.59 1.68
CA GLU A 484 27.20 -28.19 0.69
C GLU A 484 26.67 -28.63 -0.68
N VAL A 485 26.27 -27.67 -1.51
CA VAL A 485 26.04 -27.90 -2.93
C VAL A 485 27.35 -27.51 -3.61
N GLY A 486 28.07 -28.51 -4.09
CA GLY A 486 29.35 -28.35 -4.78
C GLY A 486 29.24 -27.53 -6.06
N GLU A 487 30.34 -26.81 -6.33
CA GLU A 487 30.70 -25.87 -7.41
C GLU A 487 29.72 -25.60 -8.56
#